data_AF-V9PCY6-F1
#
_entry.id   AF-V9PCY6-F1
#
_cell.length_a   1.000
_cell.length_b   1.000
_cell.length_c   1.000
_cell.angle_alpha   90.00
_cell.angle_beta   90.00
_cell.angle_gamma   90.00
#
_symmetry.space_group_name_H-M   'P 1'
#
loop_
_entity.id
_entity.type
_entity.pdbx_description
1 polymer ?
#
loop_
_entity_poly.entity_id
_entity_poly.type
_entity_poly.pdbx_seq_one_letter_code
_entity_poly.pdbx_strand_id
1 'polypeptide(L)' 'LPICQEFGNMSQLEFLGLSATQLQKSSVQSITRLHISKVLLVLGDTYGEREDAKSLQDLKTQSLHIVFPAG' A
#
# COMPACT_ATOMS: atom_id res chain seq x y z
N LEU A 1 -9.02 4.72 -17.60
CA LEU A 1 -9.29 3.27 -17.43
C LEU A 1 -10.65 3.13 -16.77
N PRO A 2 -11.58 2.35 -17.32
CA PRO A 2 -12.90 2.20 -16.72
C PRO A 2 -12.75 1.46 -15.39
N ILE A 3 -13.33 2.00 -14.33
CA ILE A 3 -13.39 1.34 -13.04
C ILE A 3 -14.39 0.19 -13.20
N CYS A 4 -13.97 -1.06 -12.98
CA CYS A 4 -14.86 -2.23 -13.02
C CYS A 4 -15.99 -2.05 -11.99
N GLN A 5 -17.24 -2.34 -12.39
CA GLN A 5 -18.45 -2.12 -11.57
C GLN A 5 -18.44 -2.88 -10.23
N GLU A 6 -17.63 -3.94 -10.11
CA GLU A 6 -17.39 -4.68 -8.86
C GLU A 6 -16.77 -3.79 -7.76
N PHE A 7 -16.08 -2.70 -8.12
CA PHE A 7 -15.54 -1.72 -7.18
C PHE A 7 -16.57 -0.66 -6.74
N GLY A 8 -17.76 -0.64 -7.36
CA GLY A 8 -18.78 0.39 -7.15
C GLY A 8 -19.56 0.28 -5.83
N ASN A 9 -19.37 -0.80 -5.05
CA ASN A 9 -20.09 -0.99 -3.78
C ASN A 9 -19.25 -1.73 -2.71
N MET A 10 -17.96 -1.41 -2.58
CA MET A 10 -17.10 -1.95 -1.52
C MET A 10 -17.20 -1.10 -0.23
N SER A 11 -18.24 -1.31 0.57
CA SER A 11 -18.34 -0.68 1.90
C SER A 11 -17.34 -1.24 2.92
N GLN A 12 -16.63 -2.34 2.61
CA GLN A 12 -15.60 -2.94 3.45
C GLN A 12 -14.46 -3.45 2.57
N LEU A 13 -13.44 -2.63 2.31
CA LEU A 13 -12.23 -3.07 1.62
C LEU A 13 -11.37 -3.89 2.61
N GLU A 14 -11.53 -5.21 2.61
CA GLU A 14 -10.84 -6.08 3.56
C GLU A 14 -9.34 -6.25 3.25
N PHE A 15 -8.99 -6.23 1.96
CA PHE A 15 -7.63 -6.46 1.48
C PHE A 15 -7.23 -5.46 0.40
N LEU A 16 -6.02 -4.91 0.51
CA LEU A 16 -5.39 -4.09 -0.52
C LEU A 16 -3.98 -4.59 -0.84
N GLY A 17 -3.77 -5.01 -2.09
CA GLY A 17 -2.45 -5.34 -2.62
C GLY A 17 -1.87 -4.16 -3.39
N LEU A 18 -0.62 -3.79 -3.09
CA LEU A 18 0.09 -2.69 -3.75
C LEU A 18 1.49 -3.16 -4.15
N SER A 19 1.93 -2.73 -5.33
CA SER A 19 3.31 -2.91 -5.77
C SER A 19 3.88 -1.56 -6.19
N ALA A 20 5.11 -1.27 -5.79
CA ALA A 20 5.78 -0.05 -6.21
C ALA A 20 7.29 -0.28 -6.30
N THR A 21 7.91 0.22 -7.35
CA THR A 21 9.38 0.30 -7.44
C THR A 21 9.93 1.43 -6.58
N GLN A 22 9.18 2.53 -6.46
CA GLN A 22 9.46 3.63 -5.55
C GLN A 22 8.22 3.97 -4.71
N LEU A 23 8.41 4.19 -3.41
CA LEU A 23 7.34 4.47 -2.46
C LEU A 23 7.68 5.65 -1.54
N GLN A 24 7.12 6.82 -1.85
CA GLN A 24 7.22 7.99 -0.97
C GLN A 24 6.07 8.04 0.03
N LYS A 25 6.28 8.73 1.16
CA LYS A 25 5.23 8.98 2.17
C LYS A 25 3.93 9.54 1.57
N SER A 26 4.04 10.50 0.64
CA SER A 26 2.91 11.10 -0.06
C SER A 26 2.12 10.08 -0.90
N SER A 27 2.80 9.05 -1.44
CA SER A 27 2.19 7.97 -2.21
C SER A 27 1.25 7.12 -1.35
N VAL A 28 1.56 6.97 -0.06
CA VAL A 28 0.80 6.15 0.90
C VAL A 28 -0.27 6.96 1.64
N GLN A 29 -0.11 8.29 1.74
CA GLN A 29 -1.07 9.16 2.42
C GLN A 29 -2.50 9.05 1.89
N SER A 30 -2.67 8.89 0.58
CA SER A 30 -3.98 8.76 -0.06
C SER A 30 -4.79 7.58 0.47
N ILE A 31 -4.12 6.48 0.82
CA ILE A 31 -4.73 5.23 1.30
C ILE A 31 -4.82 5.12 2.83
N THR A 32 -4.17 6.00 3.58
CA THR A 32 -4.29 6.04 5.08
C THR A 32 -5.72 6.30 5.57
N ARG A 33 -6.57 6.87 4.71
CA ARG A 33 -7.98 7.16 4.99
C ARG A 33 -8.90 5.98 4.66
N LEU A 34 -8.38 4.92 4.05
CA LEU A 34 -9.14 3.72 3.77
C LEU A 34 -9.14 2.84 5.03
N HIS A 35 -10.33 2.44 5.49
CA HIS A 35 -10.44 1.41 6.53
C HIS A 35 -10.09 0.05 5.91
N ILE A 36 -8.81 -0.32 5.94
CA ILE A 36 -8.31 -1.57 5.37
C ILE A 36 -7.85 -2.50 6.50
N SER A 37 -8.44 -3.70 6.56
CA SER A 37 -8.04 -4.71 7.56
C SER A 37 -6.65 -5.27 7.25
N LYS A 38 -6.33 -5.55 5.99
CA LYS A 38 -5.06 -6.17 5.58
C LYS A 38 -4.42 -5.48 4.37
N VAL A 39 -3.14 -5.14 4.48
CA VAL A 39 -2.35 -4.58 3.37
C VAL A 39 -1.18 -5.50 3.04
N LEU A 40 -1.03 -5.85 1.76
CA LEU A 40 0.18 -6.46 1.21
C LEU A 40 0.91 -5.45 0.35
N LEU A 41 2.17 -5.19 0.66
CA LEU A 41 3.03 -4.28 -0.07
C LEU A 41 4.24 -5.01 -0.63
N VAL A 42 4.37 -4.99 -1.95
CA VAL A 42 5.53 -5.55 -2.67
C VAL A 42 6.41 -4.40 -3.15
N LEU A 43 7.65 -4.39 -2.67
CA LEU A 43 8.60 -3.33 -2.93
C LEU A 43 9.60 -3.76 -4.00
N GLY A 44 9.92 -2.86 -4.91
CA GLY A 44 10.97 -3.08 -5.90
C GLY A 44 12.37 -2.82 -5.33
N ASP A 45 13.37 -3.22 -6.10
CA ASP A 45 14.79 -3.26 -5.73
C ASP A 45 15.36 -1.90 -5.32
N THR A 46 14.74 -0.81 -5.76
CA THR A 46 15.16 0.56 -5.43
C THR A 46 14.58 1.09 -4.11
N TYR A 47 13.83 0.27 -3.37
CA TYR A 47 13.23 0.69 -2.11
C TYR A 47 14.28 1.03 -1.04
N GLY A 48 14.13 2.18 -0.39
CA GLY A 48 15.06 2.67 0.64
C GLY A 48 16.23 3.50 0.12
N GLU A 49 16.45 3.58 -1.20
CA GLU A 49 17.49 4.46 -1.78
C GLU A 49 17.13 5.95 -1.64
N ARG A 50 15.84 6.27 -1.72
CA ARG A 50 15.30 7.64 -1.68
C ARG A 50 14.22 7.86 -0.63
N GLU A 51 13.92 6.82 0.16
CA GLU A 51 12.66 6.73 0.87
C GLU A 51 12.90 6.64 2.36
N ASP A 52 12.12 7.41 3.12
CA ASP A 52 12.13 7.31 4.57
C ASP A 52 11.42 6.01 4.96
N ALA A 53 12.11 5.13 5.70
CA ALA A 53 11.51 3.91 6.27
C ALA A 53 10.25 4.20 7.10
N LYS A 54 10.09 5.42 7.63
CA LYS A 54 8.88 5.87 8.32
C LYS A 54 7.68 6.11 7.41
N SER A 55 7.86 6.15 6.09
CA SER A 55 6.78 6.35 5.11
C SER A 55 5.67 5.29 5.24
N LEU A 56 6.00 4.10 5.76
CA LEU A 56 5.06 3.00 5.99
C LEU A 56 4.34 3.07 7.33
N GLN A 57 4.83 3.86 8.29
CA GLN A 57 4.25 3.93 9.65
C GLN A 57 2.87 4.57 9.69
N ASP A 58 2.51 5.34 8.65
CA ASP A 58 1.21 6.01 8.56
C ASP A 58 0.08 5.07 8.09
N LEU A 59 0.39 3.84 7.67
CA LEU A 59 -0.60 2.84 7.27
C LEU A 59 -1.38 2.33 8.49
N LYS A 60 -2.60 2.85 8.65
CA LYS A 60 -3.55 2.39 9.67
C LYS A 60 -4.27 1.13 9.19
N THR A 61 -3.67 -0.03 9.46
CA THR A 61 -4.24 -1.34 9.13
C THR A 61 -4.10 -2.31 10.30
N GLN A 62 -4.95 -3.33 10.37
CA GLN A 62 -4.84 -4.36 11.41
C GLN A 62 -3.67 -5.31 11.14
N SER A 63 -3.31 -5.52 9.88
CA SER A 63 -2.18 -6.37 9.49
C SER A 63 -1.50 -5.82 8.25
N LEU A 64 -0.18 -5.63 8.35
CA LEU A 64 0.67 -5.19 7.25
C LEU A 64 1.70 -6.28 6.95
N HIS A 65 1.70 -6.77 5.71
CA HIS A 65 2.72 -7.67 5.20
C HIS A 65 3.54 -6.95 4.13
N ILE A 66 4.85 -6.96 4.29
CA ILE A 66 5.78 -6.30 3.37
C ILE A 66 6.70 -7.37 2.78
N VAL A 67 6.75 -7.41 1.45
CA VAL A 67 7.70 -8.24 0.71
C VAL A 67 8.81 -7.33 0.20
N PHE A 68 10.02 -7.58 0.68
CA PHE A 68 11.21 -6.90 0.20
C PHE A 68 11.77 -7.59 -1.06
N PRO A 69 12.43 -6.83 -1.94
CA PRO A 69 13.14 -7.41 -3.06
C PRO A 69 14.20 -8.41 -2.59
N ALA A 70 14.36 -9.51 -3.32
CA ALA A 70 15.51 -10.39 -3.16
C ALA A 70 16.69 -9.68 -3.84
N GLY A 71 17.66 -9.21 -3.05
CA GLY A 71 18.82 -8.47 -3.55
C GLY A 71 19.67 -9.21 -4.57
#